data_AF-A0A6C0AKH1-F1
#
_entry.id   AF-A0A6C0AKH1-F1
#
_cell.length_a   1.000
_cell.length_b   1.000
_cell.length_c   1.000
_cell.angle_alpha   90.00
_cell.angle_beta   90.00
_cell.angle_gamma   90.00
#
_symmetry.space_group_name_H-M   'P 1'
#
loop_
_entity.id
_entity.type
_entity.pdbx_description
1 polymer ?
#
loop_
_entity_poly.entity_id
_entity_poly.type
_entity_poly.pdbx_seq_one_letter_code
_entity_poly.pdbx_strand_id
1 'polypeptide(L)'
;MLSRLLYFNDEVICTFLDCLLKKKSLEETYFWICEYYYSEFIDETWEYLFKIYYDFYAIYHPKLESFIVENYNKYQKDNSINYILNCVKTLYYSTPNPIVFCIRHMEYKIMSIYVGRVPKWLKALNIEEKKHINLIRSIKEFQWDNIDKLLLYLNKCSDWEKCYRDVIVYFKTVIDIKNNTILKDIPYNNKKHILLATIIYCCIDVKNIKKIKKLHNFNNDVEVIHSFDETISIYKILKKYRKYYISQHIGCFSLYRYRINMKPSEILYNWNYYCYKTPIWNQRIKHYNGRQYSLKKTLKFPDDNMYESFYNKYNYEPDEQDIETQKKSLITIEKTNIKYWLSSIFDNSIYYDSLPDTIYY
;
A
#
# COMPACT_ATOMS: atom_id res chain seq x y z
N MET A 1 8.78 4.39 12.56
CA MET A 1 8.30 3.50 13.64
C MET A 1 8.83 2.12 13.37
N LEU A 2 9.06 1.32 14.42
CA LEU A 2 9.64 -0.02 14.30
C LEU A 2 8.58 -1.13 14.46
N SER A 3 8.65 -2.16 13.62
CA SER A 3 7.72 -3.31 13.58
C SER A 3 7.91 -4.25 14.77
N ARG A 4 7.13 -5.33 14.86
CA ARG A 4 7.27 -6.34 15.93
C ARG A 4 8.66 -6.98 15.96
N LEU A 5 9.34 -7.14 14.82
CA LEU A 5 10.73 -7.58 14.66
C LEU A 5 11.71 -6.41 14.49
N LEU A 6 11.28 -5.20 14.82
CA LEU A 6 12.09 -3.98 14.83
C LEU A 6 12.65 -3.57 13.45
N TYR A 7 11.93 -3.85 12.37
CA TYR A 7 12.17 -3.24 11.05
C TYR A 7 11.50 -1.87 10.97
N PHE A 8 11.96 -0.98 10.09
CA PHE A 8 11.21 0.25 9.81
C PHE A 8 9.91 -0.07 9.07
N ASN A 9 8.76 0.35 9.61
CA ASN A 9 7.44 -0.05 9.11
C ASN A 9 7.17 0.37 7.65
N ASP A 10 7.59 1.56 7.26
CA ASP A 10 7.48 2.07 5.90
C ASP A 10 8.35 1.27 4.92
N GLU A 11 9.52 0.82 5.37
CA GLU A 11 10.39 -0.04 4.59
C GLU A 11 9.86 -1.46 4.46
N VAL A 12 9.17 -1.98 5.48
CA VAL A 12 8.46 -3.26 5.43
C VAL A 12 7.42 -3.24 4.30
N ILE A 13 6.59 -2.18 4.24
CA ILE A 13 5.57 -2.03 3.19
C ILE A 13 6.19 -1.84 1.80
N CYS A 14 7.22 -1.00 1.67
CA CYS A 14 7.88 -0.80 0.38
C CYS A 14 8.60 -2.08 -0.08
N THR A 15 9.19 -2.84 0.85
CA THR A 15 9.82 -4.14 0.53
C THR A 15 8.78 -5.17 0.13
N PHE A 16 7.64 -5.23 0.82
CA PHE A 16 6.52 -6.08 0.41
C PHE A 16 6.09 -5.80 -1.03
N LEU A 17 5.91 -4.52 -1.38
CA LEU A 17 5.55 -4.10 -2.74
C LEU A 17 6.61 -4.54 -3.77
N ASP A 18 7.89 -4.29 -3.49
CA ASP A 18 9.01 -4.67 -4.37
C ASP A 18 9.05 -6.19 -4.59
N CYS A 19 8.90 -7.00 -3.52
CA CYS A 19 8.86 -8.46 -3.61
C CYS A 19 7.66 -8.96 -4.42
N LEU A 20 6.47 -8.39 -4.19
CA LEU A 20 5.23 -8.78 -4.87
C LEU A 20 5.26 -8.50 -6.38
N LEU A 21 5.78 -7.34 -6.77
CA LEU A 21 5.81 -6.92 -8.16
C LEU A 21 6.94 -7.60 -8.94
N LYS A 22 8.13 -7.75 -8.34
CA LYS A 22 9.28 -8.46 -8.96
C LYS A 22 9.15 -9.99 -8.93
N LYS A 23 8.13 -10.53 -8.28
CA LYS A 23 7.91 -11.98 -8.16
C LYS A 23 9.14 -12.69 -7.59
N LYS A 24 9.66 -12.20 -6.45
CA LYS A 24 10.83 -12.82 -5.78
C LYS A 24 10.50 -14.25 -5.32
N SER A 25 10.19 -14.44 -4.04
CA SER A 25 9.60 -15.68 -3.53
C SER A 25 8.27 -15.37 -2.87
N LEU A 26 7.35 -16.33 -2.92
CA LEU A 26 6.05 -16.18 -2.28
C LEU A 26 6.21 -16.16 -0.76
N GLU A 27 7.17 -16.93 -0.24
CA GLU A 27 7.56 -17.02 1.16
C GLU A 27 8.04 -15.66 1.69
N GLU A 28 8.93 -14.98 0.97
CA GLU A 28 9.41 -13.64 1.35
C GLU A 28 8.29 -12.60 1.25
N THR A 29 7.45 -12.71 0.22
CA THR A 29 6.31 -11.81 0.04
C THR A 29 5.32 -11.93 1.20
N TYR A 30 5.00 -13.16 1.64
CA TYR A 30 4.17 -13.39 2.82
C TYR A 30 4.84 -12.93 4.11
N PHE A 31 6.14 -13.12 4.26
CA PHE A 31 6.86 -12.65 5.43
C PHE A 31 6.63 -11.16 5.67
N TRP A 32 6.79 -10.32 4.63
CA TRP A 32 6.68 -8.88 4.80
C TRP A 32 5.27 -8.39 5.13
N ILE A 33 4.24 -8.92 4.47
CA ILE A 33 2.85 -8.55 4.80
C ILE A 33 2.44 -9.07 6.19
N CYS A 34 2.92 -10.25 6.58
CA CYS A 34 2.68 -10.79 7.93
C CYS A 34 3.40 -9.96 8.99
N GLU A 35 4.62 -9.52 8.72
CA GLU A 35 5.37 -8.68 9.66
C GLU A 35 4.64 -7.36 9.93
N TYR A 36 4.04 -6.76 8.90
CA TYR A 36 3.22 -5.57 9.06
C TYR A 36 1.91 -5.87 9.81
N TYR A 37 1.18 -6.91 9.40
CA TYR A 37 -0.07 -7.34 10.02
C TYR A 37 0.09 -7.65 11.51
N TYR A 38 1.04 -8.49 11.88
CA TYR A 38 1.31 -8.86 13.28
C TYR A 38 2.04 -7.78 14.09
N SER A 39 2.42 -6.67 13.44
CA SER A 39 2.73 -5.44 14.15
C SER A 39 1.46 -4.68 14.58
N GLU A 40 0.29 -5.29 14.35
CA GLU A 40 -1.07 -4.83 14.69
C GLU A 40 -1.55 -3.65 13.83
N PHE A 41 -1.04 -3.52 12.61
CA PHE A 41 -1.51 -2.58 11.57
C PHE A 41 -2.61 -3.19 10.70
N ILE A 42 -3.69 -3.65 11.34
CA ILE A 42 -4.69 -4.51 10.70
C ILE A 42 -5.45 -3.79 9.58
N ASP A 43 -6.01 -2.61 9.88
CA ASP A 43 -6.78 -1.83 8.91
C ASP A 43 -5.87 -1.28 7.81
N GLU A 44 -4.67 -0.83 8.17
CA GLU A 44 -3.68 -0.36 7.20
C GLU A 44 -3.24 -1.48 6.26
N THR A 45 -3.14 -2.73 6.73
CA THR A 45 -2.83 -3.89 5.88
C THR A 45 -3.85 -4.02 4.74
N TRP A 46 -5.15 -3.93 5.05
CA TRP A 46 -6.20 -3.97 4.03
C TRP A 46 -6.18 -2.76 3.10
N GLU A 47 -5.99 -1.56 3.65
CA GLU A 47 -5.86 -0.33 2.86
C GLU A 47 -4.70 -0.41 1.87
N TYR A 48 -3.55 -0.96 2.28
CA TYR A 48 -2.41 -1.18 1.39
C TYR A 48 -2.71 -2.24 0.32
N LEU A 49 -3.39 -3.34 0.64
CA LEU A 49 -3.77 -4.35 -0.36
C LEU A 49 -4.68 -3.78 -1.44
N PHE A 50 -5.70 -3.01 -1.06
CA PHE A 50 -6.56 -2.32 -2.02
C PHE A 50 -5.79 -1.28 -2.83
N LYS A 51 -4.92 -0.49 -2.18
CA LYS A 51 -4.07 0.48 -2.87
C LYS A 51 -3.23 -0.18 -3.95
N ILE A 52 -2.54 -1.27 -3.63
CA ILE A 52 -1.72 -2.06 -4.56
C ILE A 52 -2.58 -2.62 -5.69
N TYR A 53 -3.75 -3.16 -5.37
CA TYR A 53 -4.70 -3.66 -6.37
C TYR A 53 -5.08 -2.59 -7.39
N TYR A 54 -5.50 -1.41 -6.95
CA TYR A 54 -5.91 -0.34 -7.87
C TYR A 54 -4.73 0.26 -8.62
N ASP A 55 -3.57 0.39 -7.98
CA ASP A 55 -2.36 0.91 -8.60
C ASP A 55 -1.83 0.00 -9.73
N PHE A 56 -1.86 -1.32 -9.50
CA PHE A 56 -1.10 -2.26 -10.33
C PHE A 56 -1.93 -3.36 -10.99
N TYR A 57 -3.18 -3.60 -10.61
CA TYR A 57 -3.90 -4.80 -11.05
C TYR A 57 -5.30 -4.52 -11.62
N ALA A 58 -5.95 -3.42 -11.24
CA ALA A 58 -7.33 -3.14 -11.62
C ALA A 58 -7.57 -3.05 -13.13
N ILE A 59 -6.59 -2.58 -13.92
CA ILE A 59 -6.72 -2.48 -15.38
C ILE A 59 -6.79 -3.87 -16.03
N TYR A 60 -5.82 -4.73 -15.72
CA TYR A 60 -5.73 -6.05 -16.34
C TYR A 60 -6.68 -7.06 -15.70
N HIS A 61 -7.02 -6.89 -14.42
CA HIS A 61 -7.81 -7.84 -13.63
C HIS A 61 -8.93 -7.13 -12.85
N PRO A 62 -9.89 -6.46 -13.53
CA PRO A 62 -10.98 -5.73 -12.87
C PRO A 62 -11.86 -6.62 -11.98
N LYS A 63 -11.99 -7.91 -12.33
CA LYS A 63 -12.77 -8.89 -11.54
C LYS A 63 -12.12 -9.30 -10.22
N LEU A 64 -10.85 -8.96 -9.97
CA LEU A 64 -10.21 -9.24 -8.68
C LEU A 64 -10.74 -8.32 -7.56
N GLU A 65 -11.36 -7.18 -7.90
CA GLU A 65 -11.97 -6.30 -6.89
C GLU A 65 -12.98 -7.06 -6.03
N SER A 66 -13.94 -7.75 -6.68
CA SER A 66 -14.97 -8.50 -5.96
C SER A 66 -14.38 -9.64 -5.12
N PHE A 67 -13.29 -10.27 -5.58
CA PHE A 67 -12.57 -11.28 -4.82
C PHE A 67 -11.91 -10.69 -3.56
N ILE A 68 -11.25 -9.53 -3.66
CA ILE A 68 -10.62 -8.87 -2.51
C ILE A 68 -11.68 -8.39 -1.53
N VAL A 69 -12.79 -7.81 -2.01
CA VAL A 69 -13.94 -7.40 -1.19
C VAL A 69 -14.55 -8.60 -0.46
N GLU A 70 -14.71 -9.74 -1.13
CA GLU A 70 -15.22 -10.97 -0.51
C GLU A 70 -14.29 -11.47 0.60
N ASN A 71 -12.97 -11.49 0.37
CA ASN A 71 -11.98 -11.87 1.38
C ASN A 71 -11.98 -10.90 2.57
N TYR A 72 -12.10 -9.59 2.33
CA TYR A 72 -12.27 -8.60 3.39
C TYR A 72 -13.53 -8.87 4.22
N ASN A 73 -14.68 -9.09 3.56
CA ASN A 73 -15.95 -9.35 4.25
C ASN A 73 -15.95 -10.64 5.07
N LYS A 74 -15.18 -11.67 4.63
CA LYS A 74 -14.97 -12.89 5.41
C LYS A 74 -14.04 -12.62 6.60
N TYR A 75 -12.94 -11.90 6.38
CA TYR A 75 -12.04 -11.47 7.45
C TYR A 75 -12.77 -10.70 8.56
N GLN A 76 -13.69 -9.79 8.24
CA GLN A 76 -14.47 -9.05 9.25
C GLN A 76 -15.31 -9.96 10.16
N LYS A 77 -15.54 -11.23 9.78
CA LYS A 77 -16.31 -12.20 10.58
C LYS A 77 -15.43 -13.13 11.41
N ASP A 78 -14.22 -13.46 10.94
CA ASP A 78 -13.39 -14.52 11.53
C ASP A 78 -11.95 -14.09 11.89
N ASN A 79 -11.54 -12.87 11.50
CA ASN A 79 -10.23 -12.28 11.73
C ASN A 79 -9.03 -13.14 11.26
N SER A 80 -9.24 -14.02 10.28
CA SER A 80 -8.18 -14.91 9.81
C SER A 80 -7.25 -14.23 8.79
N ILE A 81 -5.95 -14.21 9.09
CA ILE A 81 -4.90 -13.73 8.16
C ILE A 81 -4.94 -14.44 6.79
N ASN A 82 -5.52 -15.64 6.71
CA ASN A 82 -5.60 -16.41 5.47
C ASN A 82 -6.31 -15.65 4.35
N TYR A 83 -7.28 -14.78 4.65
CA TYR A 83 -7.96 -13.97 3.65
C TYR A 83 -7.04 -12.92 3.01
N ILE A 84 -6.16 -12.31 3.81
CA ILE A 84 -5.09 -11.43 3.31
C ILE A 84 -4.13 -12.26 2.44
N LEU A 85 -3.71 -13.43 2.90
CA LEU A 85 -2.76 -14.28 2.16
C LEU A 85 -3.35 -14.79 0.83
N ASN A 86 -4.66 -15.08 0.78
CA ASN A 86 -5.37 -15.38 -0.47
C ASN A 86 -5.25 -14.24 -1.49
N CYS A 87 -5.49 -13.00 -1.04
CA CYS A 87 -5.33 -11.81 -1.86
C CYS A 87 -3.89 -11.68 -2.36
N VAL A 88 -2.90 -11.78 -1.45
CA VAL A 88 -1.48 -11.65 -1.79
C VAL A 88 -1.05 -12.73 -2.79
N LYS A 89 -1.43 -13.99 -2.60
CA LYS A 89 -1.13 -15.09 -3.54
C LYS A 89 -1.72 -14.82 -4.91
N THR A 90 -2.97 -14.37 -4.95
CA THR A 90 -3.67 -14.09 -6.21
C THR A 90 -3.03 -12.91 -6.94
N LEU A 91 -2.65 -11.83 -6.24
CA LEU A 91 -1.88 -10.72 -6.81
C LEU A 91 -0.47 -11.15 -7.24
N TYR A 92 0.16 -12.07 -6.51
CA TYR A 92 1.47 -12.62 -6.83
C TYR A 92 1.46 -13.36 -8.18
N TYR A 93 0.44 -14.16 -8.49
CA TYR A 93 0.37 -14.84 -9.80
C TYR A 93 -0.28 -13.99 -10.91
N SER A 94 -0.89 -12.86 -10.56
CA SER A 94 -1.49 -11.95 -11.53
C SER A 94 -0.43 -11.07 -12.19
N THR A 95 -0.64 -10.72 -13.47
CA THR A 95 0.22 -9.76 -14.18
C THR A 95 -0.10 -8.34 -13.73
N PRO A 96 0.87 -7.58 -13.19
CA PRO A 96 0.68 -6.17 -12.85
C PRO A 96 0.78 -5.24 -14.07
N ASN A 97 0.35 -3.99 -13.92
CA ASN A 97 0.37 -2.88 -14.87
C ASN A 97 0.48 -1.54 -14.11
N PRO A 98 1.51 -0.70 -14.36
CA PRO A 98 1.78 0.48 -13.54
C PRO A 98 0.99 1.74 -13.95
N ILE A 99 0.09 1.67 -14.94
CA ILE A 99 -0.52 2.88 -15.52
C ILE A 99 -1.29 3.69 -14.47
N VAL A 100 -2.14 3.07 -13.65
CA VAL A 100 -2.89 3.80 -12.61
C VAL A 100 -1.93 4.41 -11.58
N PHE A 101 -0.95 3.62 -11.13
CA PHE A 101 0.11 4.10 -10.24
C PHE A 101 0.78 5.36 -10.79
N CYS A 102 1.22 5.32 -12.06
CA CYS A 102 1.91 6.45 -12.66
C CYS A 102 1.00 7.68 -12.70
N ILE A 103 -0.21 7.54 -13.23
CA ILE A 103 -1.17 8.65 -13.39
C ILE A 103 -1.54 9.28 -12.04
N ARG A 104 -1.69 8.47 -10.99
CA ARG A 104 -2.02 8.95 -9.65
C ARG A 104 -0.93 9.81 -9.02
N HIS A 105 0.33 9.64 -9.42
CA HIS A 105 1.49 10.36 -8.89
C HIS A 105 2.08 11.37 -9.87
N MET A 106 1.55 11.52 -11.07
CA MET A 106 1.97 12.57 -12.00
C MET A 106 1.71 13.95 -11.42
N GLU A 107 2.66 14.85 -11.66
CA GLU A 107 2.43 16.28 -11.50
C GLU A 107 1.66 16.78 -12.73
N TYR A 108 0.43 17.26 -12.53
CA TYR A 108 -0.36 17.80 -13.63
C TYR A 108 -0.11 19.30 -13.82
N LYS A 109 0.03 19.72 -15.08
CA LYS A 109 0.20 21.13 -15.42
C LYS A 109 -1.14 21.77 -15.78
N ILE A 110 -1.37 23.01 -15.32
CA ILE A 110 -2.58 23.76 -15.71
C ILE A 110 -2.38 24.29 -17.12
N MET A 111 -2.95 23.59 -18.11
CA MET A 111 -2.82 23.97 -19.52
C MET A 111 -4.00 24.80 -20.04
N SER A 112 -5.24 24.39 -19.75
CA SER A 112 -6.46 25.10 -20.19
C SER A 112 -7.70 24.56 -19.47
N ILE A 113 -8.68 25.44 -19.22
CA ILE A 113 -9.98 25.08 -18.64
C ILE A 113 -11.08 25.06 -19.71
N TYR A 114 -12.15 24.31 -19.47
CA TYR A 114 -13.32 24.30 -20.34
C TYR A 114 -14.10 25.60 -20.15
N VAL A 115 -14.21 26.34 -21.24
CA VAL A 115 -15.00 27.57 -21.35
C VAL A 115 -16.14 27.34 -22.35
N GLY A 116 -17.24 28.08 -22.20
CA GLY A 116 -18.36 28.07 -23.13
C GLY A 116 -19.51 27.14 -22.75
N ARG A 117 -20.38 26.87 -23.72
CA ARG A 117 -21.63 26.13 -23.52
C ARG A 117 -21.38 24.63 -23.36
N VAL A 118 -22.12 23.98 -22.46
CA VAL A 118 -22.13 22.53 -22.31
C VAL A 118 -22.62 21.87 -23.61
N PRO A 119 -21.91 20.89 -24.18
CA PRO A 119 -22.33 20.18 -25.39
C PRO A 119 -23.69 19.50 -25.25
N LYS A 120 -24.47 19.41 -26.34
CA LYS A 120 -25.81 18.81 -26.34
C LYS A 120 -25.83 17.37 -25.82
N TRP A 121 -24.86 16.54 -26.23
CA TRP A 121 -24.74 15.14 -25.80
C TRP A 121 -24.55 15.01 -24.28
N LEU A 122 -23.80 15.94 -23.67
CA LEU A 122 -23.52 15.93 -22.24
C LEU A 122 -24.71 16.45 -21.43
N LYS A 123 -25.47 17.40 -21.99
CA LYS A 123 -26.76 17.82 -21.41
C LYS A 123 -27.77 16.67 -21.36
N ALA A 124 -27.78 15.80 -22.37
CA ALA A 124 -28.69 14.65 -22.43
C ALA A 124 -28.45 13.62 -21.31
N LEU A 125 -27.28 13.65 -20.65
CA LEU A 125 -26.99 12.79 -19.50
C LEU A 125 -27.64 13.27 -18.19
N ASN A 126 -28.25 14.47 -18.17
CA ASN A 126 -28.91 15.05 -17.00
C ASN A 126 -28.02 15.17 -15.75
N ILE A 127 -26.73 15.47 -15.97
CA ILE A 127 -25.76 15.64 -14.88
C ILE A 127 -25.85 17.07 -14.34
N GLU A 128 -26.13 17.18 -13.05
CA GLU A 128 -26.34 18.48 -12.38
C GLU A 128 -25.01 19.20 -12.08
N GLU A 129 -23.99 18.44 -11.71
CA GLU A 129 -22.77 19.02 -11.17
C GLU A 129 -21.77 19.43 -12.25
N LYS A 130 -21.49 20.74 -12.32
CA LYS A 130 -20.55 21.31 -13.29
C LYS A 130 -19.16 20.66 -13.25
N LYS A 131 -18.68 20.24 -12.08
CA LYS A 131 -17.38 19.58 -11.93
C LYS A 131 -17.39 18.17 -12.55
N HIS A 132 -18.49 17.42 -12.43
CA HIS A 132 -18.67 16.11 -13.09
C HIS A 132 -18.85 16.25 -14.60
N ILE A 133 -19.59 17.26 -15.06
CA ILE A 133 -19.70 17.61 -16.49
C ILE A 133 -18.31 17.80 -17.10
N ASN A 134 -17.45 18.61 -16.47
CA ASN A 134 -16.11 18.85 -16.97
C ASN A 134 -15.22 17.61 -16.93
N LEU A 135 -15.34 16.79 -15.87
CA LEU A 135 -14.65 15.51 -15.79
C LEU A 135 -15.05 14.60 -16.96
N ILE A 136 -16.34 14.41 -17.20
CA ILE A 136 -16.83 13.54 -18.28
C ILE A 136 -16.43 14.06 -19.66
N ARG A 137 -16.41 15.38 -19.85
CA ARG A 137 -15.86 15.97 -21.07
C ARG A 137 -14.39 15.60 -21.26
N SER A 138 -13.58 15.67 -20.19
CA SER A 138 -12.16 15.25 -20.26
C SER A 138 -11.98 13.76 -20.48
N ILE A 139 -12.90 12.91 -19.99
CA ILE A 139 -12.92 11.48 -20.27
C ILE A 139 -13.26 11.23 -21.75
N LYS A 140 -14.23 11.94 -22.32
CA LYS A 140 -14.60 11.78 -23.75
C LYS A 140 -13.48 12.20 -24.69
N GLU A 141 -12.77 13.26 -24.32
CA GLU A 141 -11.61 13.78 -25.06
C GLU A 141 -10.30 13.05 -24.65
N PHE A 142 -10.38 11.98 -23.85
CA PHE A 142 -9.21 11.30 -23.32
C PHE A 142 -8.31 10.80 -24.44
N GLN A 143 -7.12 11.38 -24.45
CA GLN A 143 -5.96 10.94 -25.17
C GLN A 143 -4.81 10.95 -24.16
N TRP A 144 -3.81 10.10 -24.37
CA TRP A 144 -2.67 10.02 -23.46
C TRP A 144 -1.97 11.38 -23.28
N ASP A 145 -1.92 12.20 -24.34
CA ASP A 145 -1.34 13.55 -24.30
C ASP A 145 -2.19 14.59 -23.53
N ASN A 146 -3.41 14.26 -23.13
CA ASN A 146 -4.36 15.18 -22.46
C ASN A 146 -4.66 14.78 -20.99
N ILE A 147 -3.82 13.96 -20.38
CA ILE A 147 -4.06 13.41 -19.04
C ILE A 147 -4.17 14.47 -17.93
N ASP A 148 -3.47 15.59 -18.08
CA ASP A 148 -3.50 16.71 -17.14
C ASP A 148 -4.92 17.26 -16.94
N LYS A 149 -5.72 17.32 -18.01
CA LYS A 149 -7.12 17.78 -17.92
C LYS A 149 -7.96 16.80 -17.11
N LEU A 150 -7.78 15.50 -17.32
CA LEU A 150 -8.47 14.47 -16.56
C LEU A 150 -8.17 14.62 -15.07
N LEU A 151 -6.89 14.72 -14.72
CA LEU A 151 -6.44 14.89 -13.33
C LEU A 151 -6.95 16.19 -12.71
N LEU A 152 -6.89 17.31 -13.45
CA LEU A 152 -7.40 18.60 -13.01
C LEU A 152 -8.88 18.53 -12.60
N TYR A 153 -9.73 17.93 -13.43
CA TYR A 153 -11.16 17.85 -13.13
C TYR A 153 -11.50 16.79 -12.10
N LEU A 154 -10.77 15.67 -12.09
CA LEU A 154 -10.92 14.66 -11.04
C LEU A 154 -10.60 15.26 -9.66
N ASN A 155 -9.57 16.10 -9.57
CA ASN A 155 -9.17 16.79 -8.33
C ASN A 155 -10.17 17.87 -7.88
N LYS A 156 -11.00 18.38 -8.78
CA LYS A 156 -12.09 19.31 -8.46
C LYS A 156 -13.36 18.62 -8.01
N CYS A 157 -13.45 17.30 -8.21
CA CYS A 157 -14.62 16.54 -7.79
C CYS A 157 -14.64 16.36 -6.27
N SER A 158 -15.84 16.21 -5.74
CA SER A 158 -16.18 15.92 -4.36
C SER A 158 -17.51 15.17 -4.38
N ASP A 159 -17.93 14.54 -3.28
CA ASP A 159 -19.00 13.54 -3.30
C ASP A 159 -18.69 12.42 -4.32
N TRP A 160 -17.79 11.51 -3.90
CA TRP A 160 -17.30 10.46 -4.77
C TRP A 160 -18.38 9.48 -5.21
N GLU A 161 -19.44 9.29 -4.44
CA GLU A 161 -20.59 8.45 -4.79
C GLU A 161 -21.35 9.02 -5.99
N LYS A 162 -21.72 10.30 -5.93
CA LYS A 162 -22.41 10.95 -7.03
C LYS A 162 -21.51 11.04 -8.26
N CYS A 163 -20.25 11.41 -8.08
CA CYS A 163 -19.26 11.47 -9.17
C CYS A 163 -19.11 10.12 -9.88
N TYR A 164 -18.98 9.03 -9.13
CA TYR A 164 -18.90 7.68 -9.69
C TYR A 164 -20.16 7.31 -10.47
N ARG A 165 -21.36 7.56 -9.92
CA ARG A 165 -22.61 7.32 -10.64
C ARG A 165 -22.67 8.07 -11.97
N ASP A 166 -22.34 9.36 -11.97
CA ASP A 166 -22.35 10.20 -13.18
C ASP A 166 -21.37 9.71 -14.24
N VAL A 167 -20.16 9.29 -13.82
CA VAL A 167 -19.15 8.68 -14.71
C VAL A 167 -19.63 7.35 -15.28
N ILE A 168 -20.25 6.48 -14.48
CA ILE A 168 -20.82 5.22 -14.94
C ILE A 168 -21.99 5.43 -15.89
N VAL A 169 -22.87 6.43 -15.64
CA VAL A 169 -23.94 6.82 -16.56
C VAL A 169 -23.37 7.17 -17.92
N TYR A 170 -22.31 7.98 -17.97
CA TYR A 170 -21.62 8.28 -19.23
C TYR A 170 -21.08 7.02 -19.89
N PHE A 171 -20.32 6.18 -19.18
CA PHE A 171 -19.70 5.00 -19.80
C PHE A 171 -20.74 4.00 -20.34
N LYS A 172 -21.90 3.83 -19.68
CA LYS A 172 -23.02 3.02 -20.21
C LYS A 172 -23.54 3.49 -21.57
N THR A 173 -23.33 4.76 -21.93
CA THR A 173 -23.71 5.28 -23.27
C THR A 173 -22.68 4.99 -24.36
N VAL A 174 -21.42 4.70 -24.00
CA VAL A 174 -20.32 4.53 -24.96
C VAL A 174 -19.77 3.10 -25.01
N ILE A 175 -19.96 2.32 -23.94
CA ILE A 175 -19.55 0.91 -23.84
C ILE A 175 -20.59 0.10 -23.04
N ASP A 176 -20.74 -1.19 -23.39
CA ASP A 176 -21.65 -2.12 -22.70
C ASP A 176 -21.06 -2.57 -21.35
N ILE A 177 -21.12 -1.69 -20.34
CA ILE A 177 -20.71 -2.03 -18.98
C ILE A 177 -21.90 -2.57 -18.20
N LYS A 178 -21.82 -3.84 -17.83
CA LYS A 178 -22.67 -4.48 -16.80
C LYS A 178 -22.08 -4.27 -15.41
N ASN A 179 -21.96 -3.02 -14.98
CA ASN A 179 -21.43 -2.68 -13.66
C ASN A 179 -22.60 -2.34 -12.71
N ASN A 180 -22.75 -3.18 -11.69
CA ASN A 180 -23.69 -3.00 -10.59
C ASN A 180 -22.97 -2.68 -9.27
N THR A 181 -21.65 -2.50 -9.30
CA THR A 181 -20.87 -2.18 -8.11
C THR A 181 -21.29 -0.82 -7.59
N ILE A 182 -21.61 -0.78 -6.30
CA ILE A 182 -21.86 0.45 -5.56
C ILE A 182 -20.55 0.82 -4.86
N LEU A 183 -20.06 2.04 -5.09
CA LEU A 183 -18.75 2.48 -4.62
C LEU A 183 -18.59 2.39 -3.09
N LYS A 184 -19.69 2.59 -2.35
CA LYS A 184 -19.72 2.50 -0.89
C LYS A 184 -19.51 1.09 -0.35
N ASP A 185 -19.83 0.07 -1.16
CA ASP A 185 -19.72 -1.33 -0.76
C ASP A 185 -18.26 -1.83 -0.88
N ILE A 186 -17.39 -1.06 -1.53
CA ILE A 186 -15.95 -1.31 -1.57
C ILE A 186 -15.33 -0.77 -0.28
N PRO A 187 -14.67 -1.57 0.57
CA PRO A 187 -14.13 -1.12 1.85
C PRO A 187 -13.02 -0.08 1.75
N TYR A 188 -12.32 0.00 0.60
CA TYR A 188 -11.19 0.91 0.41
C TYR A 188 -11.58 2.38 0.57
N ASN A 189 -10.85 3.10 1.43
CA ASN A 189 -11.19 4.48 1.80
C ASN A 189 -10.97 5.48 0.66
N ASN A 190 -9.98 5.26 -0.21
CA ASN A 190 -9.64 6.22 -1.26
C ASN A 190 -10.56 6.08 -2.49
N LYS A 191 -11.78 6.62 -2.38
CA LYS A 191 -12.81 6.57 -3.43
C LYS A 191 -12.39 7.24 -4.74
N LYS A 192 -11.57 8.30 -4.65
CA LYS A 192 -10.96 8.95 -5.82
C LYS A 192 -10.06 7.99 -6.60
N HIS A 193 -9.28 7.16 -5.90
CA HIS A 193 -8.41 6.18 -6.53
C HIS A 193 -9.21 5.09 -7.26
N ILE A 194 -10.29 4.60 -6.65
CA ILE A 194 -11.23 3.66 -7.29
C ILE A 194 -11.79 4.27 -8.59
N LEU A 195 -12.26 5.51 -8.52
CA LEU A 195 -12.81 6.22 -9.67
C LEU A 195 -11.76 6.41 -10.78
N LEU A 196 -10.53 6.80 -10.43
CA LEU A 196 -9.43 6.92 -11.40
C LEU A 196 -9.16 5.58 -12.09
N ALA A 197 -8.97 4.50 -11.33
CA ALA A 197 -8.73 3.18 -11.87
C ALA A 197 -9.89 2.72 -12.79
N THR A 198 -11.13 3.00 -12.40
CA THR A 198 -12.34 2.70 -13.20
C THR A 198 -12.34 3.47 -14.52
N ILE A 199 -12.05 4.77 -14.50
CA ILE A 199 -11.97 5.60 -15.71
C ILE A 199 -10.89 5.05 -16.65
N ILE A 200 -9.69 4.83 -16.14
CA ILE A 200 -8.57 4.35 -16.95
C ILE A 200 -8.86 2.96 -17.52
N TYR A 201 -9.44 2.05 -16.73
CA TYR A 201 -9.90 0.76 -17.20
C TYR A 201 -10.88 0.89 -18.38
N CYS A 202 -11.86 1.77 -18.27
CA CYS A 202 -12.87 1.98 -19.31
C CYS A 202 -12.34 2.70 -20.57
N CYS A 203 -11.23 3.44 -20.44
CA CYS A 203 -10.58 4.14 -21.54
C CYS A 203 -9.56 3.28 -22.31
N ILE A 204 -9.14 2.14 -21.76
CA ILE A 204 -8.18 1.24 -22.40
C ILE A 204 -8.89 0.23 -23.32
N ASP A 205 -8.25 -0.11 -24.45
CA ASP A 205 -8.77 -1.13 -25.38
C ASP A 205 -8.97 -2.48 -24.68
N VAL A 206 -10.15 -3.09 -24.90
CA VAL A 206 -10.56 -4.41 -24.38
C VAL A 206 -9.51 -5.49 -24.65
N LYS A 207 -8.77 -5.39 -25.76
CA LYS A 207 -7.68 -6.33 -26.10
C LYS A 207 -6.57 -6.38 -25.04
N ASN A 208 -6.39 -5.32 -24.28
CA ASN A 208 -5.39 -5.26 -23.22
C ASN A 208 -5.87 -5.87 -21.89
N ILE A 209 -7.15 -6.25 -21.79
CA ILE A 209 -7.72 -6.88 -20.58
C ILE A 209 -7.30 -8.35 -20.53
N LYS A 210 -6.66 -8.77 -19.44
CA LYS A 210 -6.27 -10.17 -19.24
C LYS A 210 -7.39 -10.92 -18.52
N LYS A 211 -7.76 -12.10 -19.04
CA LYS A 211 -8.62 -13.01 -18.28
C LYS A 211 -7.81 -13.60 -17.12
N ILE A 212 -8.35 -13.51 -15.91
CA ILE A 212 -7.82 -14.24 -14.75
C ILE A 212 -7.91 -15.73 -15.09
N LYS A 213 -6.77 -16.41 -15.13
CA LYS A 213 -6.73 -17.85 -15.43
C LYS A 213 -7.07 -18.69 -14.20
N LYS A 214 -6.74 -18.22 -13.00
CA LYS A 214 -6.97 -18.95 -11.74
C LYS A 214 -6.96 -18.00 -10.54
N LEU A 215 -7.88 -18.19 -9.60
CA LEU A 215 -7.82 -17.61 -8.26
C LEU A 215 -7.02 -18.55 -7.36
N HIS A 216 -6.21 -17.99 -6.46
CA HIS A 216 -5.31 -18.78 -5.63
C HIS A 216 -5.69 -18.63 -4.17
N ASN A 217 -6.07 -19.75 -3.55
CA ASN A 217 -6.21 -19.82 -2.10
C ASN A 217 -4.84 -20.08 -1.48
N PHE A 218 -4.62 -19.45 -0.34
CA PHE A 218 -3.58 -19.81 0.60
C PHE A 218 -3.78 -21.27 1.00
N ASN A 219 -2.69 -22.01 0.92
CA ASN A 219 -2.58 -23.36 1.43
C ASN A 219 -1.42 -23.33 2.42
N ASN A 220 -1.41 -24.23 3.40
CA ASN A 220 -0.39 -24.32 4.44
C ASN A 220 1.01 -24.75 3.91
N ASP A 221 1.21 -24.73 2.60
CA ASP A 221 2.47 -25.07 1.93
C ASP A 221 3.56 -24.01 2.20
N VAL A 222 3.19 -22.82 2.70
CA VAL A 222 4.12 -21.77 3.12
C VAL A 222 3.99 -21.52 4.61
N GLU A 223 5.09 -21.67 5.35
CA GLU A 223 5.14 -21.41 6.78
C GLU A 223 4.98 -19.91 7.08
N VAL A 224 3.92 -19.55 7.80
CA VAL A 224 3.67 -18.20 8.30
C VAL A 224 3.86 -18.17 9.81
N ILE A 225 4.70 -17.25 10.29
CA ILE A 225 4.98 -17.11 11.72
C ILE A 225 3.92 -16.20 12.35
N HIS A 226 2.93 -16.85 12.96
CA HIS A 226 1.84 -16.19 13.69
C HIS A 226 2.32 -15.63 15.05
N SER A 227 3.03 -16.45 15.82
CA SER A 227 3.55 -16.14 17.15
C SER A 227 5.02 -16.55 17.28
N PHE A 228 5.68 -16.03 18.32
CA PHE A 228 7.04 -16.43 18.67
C PHE A 228 7.00 -17.57 19.68
N ASP A 229 7.96 -18.48 19.56
CA ASP A 229 8.14 -19.62 20.45
C ASP A 229 8.65 -19.15 21.82
N GLU A 230 7.84 -19.38 22.86
CA GLU A 230 8.10 -18.91 24.23
C GLU A 230 9.27 -19.64 24.91
N THR A 231 9.73 -20.77 24.36
CA THR A 231 10.89 -21.50 24.89
C THR A 231 12.22 -20.82 24.55
N ILE A 232 12.19 -19.83 23.66
CA ILE A 232 13.38 -19.16 23.16
C ILE A 232 13.72 -17.98 24.05
N SER A 233 14.99 -17.90 24.42
CA SER A 233 15.53 -16.75 25.14
C SER A 233 15.26 -15.46 24.36
N ILE A 234 14.75 -14.44 25.04
CA ILE A 234 14.22 -13.21 24.44
C ILE A 234 15.19 -12.50 23.47
N TYR A 235 16.47 -12.47 23.81
CA TYR A 235 17.54 -11.88 23.02
C TYR A 235 17.87 -12.68 21.72
N LYS A 236 17.33 -13.90 21.57
CA LYS A 236 17.49 -14.73 20.35
C LYS A 236 16.32 -14.58 19.36
N ILE A 237 15.25 -13.86 19.74
CA ILE A 237 14.06 -13.69 18.90
C ILE A 237 14.42 -13.06 17.56
N LEU A 238 15.19 -11.96 17.54
CA LEU A 238 15.55 -11.31 16.29
C LEU A 238 16.39 -12.21 15.40
N LYS A 239 17.39 -12.88 15.96
CA LYS A 239 18.23 -13.84 15.23
C LYS A 239 17.43 -14.95 14.57
N LYS A 240 16.43 -15.53 15.26
CA LYS A 240 15.59 -16.60 14.71
C LYS A 240 14.57 -16.08 13.69
N TYR A 241 13.92 -14.95 13.97
CA TYR A 241 12.71 -14.55 13.25
C TYR A 241 12.92 -13.47 12.19
N ARG A 242 14.02 -12.70 12.23
CA ARG A 242 14.41 -11.85 11.08
C ARG A 242 14.94 -12.74 9.96
N LYS A 243 14.04 -13.17 9.06
CA LYS A 243 14.40 -14.05 7.94
C LYS A 243 15.05 -13.30 6.78
N TYR A 244 14.50 -12.14 6.41
CA TYR A 244 14.88 -11.43 5.17
C TYR A 244 15.44 -10.02 5.42
N TYR A 245 16.21 -9.56 4.44
CA TYR A 245 16.73 -8.19 4.38
C TYR A 245 15.69 -7.25 3.76
N ILE A 246 15.60 -6.03 4.28
CA ILE A 246 14.90 -4.95 3.59
C ILE A 246 15.44 -4.81 2.16
N SER A 247 14.55 -4.63 1.18
CA SER A 247 14.98 -4.49 -0.21
C SER A 247 15.81 -3.22 -0.38
N GLN A 248 16.95 -3.31 -1.07
CA GLN A 248 17.76 -2.12 -1.40
C GLN A 248 17.14 -1.29 -2.53
N HIS A 249 16.11 -1.80 -3.22
CA HIS A 249 15.52 -1.15 -4.39
C HIS A 249 14.43 -0.13 -4.03
N ILE A 250 14.11 0.03 -2.75
CA ILE A 250 13.03 0.92 -2.28
C ILE A 250 13.48 2.37 -2.07
N GLY A 251 14.71 2.71 -2.46
CA GLY A 251 15.27 4.06 -2.27
C GLY A 251 14.61 5.17 -3.09
N CYS A 252 13.65 4.83 -3.97
CA CYS A 252 12.79 5.79 -4.68
C CYS A 252 11.59 6.26 -3.86
N PHE A 253 11.28 5.58 -2.76
CA PHE A 253 10.20 5.97 -1.86
C PHE A 253 10.69 6.94 -0.80
N SER A 254 9.77 7.76 -0.29
CA SER A 254 10.05 8.69 0.80
C SER A 254 10.15 7.95 2.13
N LEU A 255 11.28 7.29 2.38
CA LEU A 255 11.51 6.51 3.60
C LEU A 255 11.78 7.41 4.81
N TYR A 256 11.33 6.98 5.98
CA TYR A 256 11.54 7.62 7.27
C TYR A 256 13.03 7.82 7.56
N ARG A 257 13.87 6.84 7.19
CA ARG A 257 15.34 6.94 7.36
C ARG A 257 15.97 8.13 6.64
N TYR A 258 15.36 8.65 5.57
CA TYR A 258 15.87 9.80 4.83
C TYR A 258 15.44 11.14 5.44
N ARG A 259 14.45 11.12 6.33
CA ARG A 259 13.90 12.32 6.97
C ARG A 259 14.47 12.57 8.37
N ILE A 260 15.12 11.56 8.95
CA ILE A 260 15.77 11.66 10.24
C ILE A 260 17.22 12.09 10.06
N ASN A 261 17.69 12.99 10.92
CA ASN A 261 19.10 13.36 11.01
C ASN A 261 19.83 12.45 12.02
N MET A 262 19.65 11.14 11.90
CA MET A 262 20.23 10.14 12.79
C MET A 262 20.59 8.89 11.99
N LYS A 263 21.69 8.24 12.36
CA LYS A 263 22.06 6.97 11.74
C LYS A 263 21.02 5.90 12.09
N PRO A 264 20.63 5.01 11.17
CA PRO A 264 19.72 3.91 11.47
C PRO A 264 20.15 3.03 12.67
N SER A 265 21.45 2.90 12.93
CA SER A 265 21.97 2.22 14.12
C SER A 265 21.59 2.90 15.44
N GLU A 266 21.54 4.23 15.48
CA GLU A 266 21.11 5.01 16.67
C GLU A 266 19.64 4.77 17.04
N ILE A 267 18.84 4.34 16.05
CA ILE A 267 17.45 3.95 16.27
C ILE A 267 17.35 2.58 16.95
N LEU A 268 18.28 1.65 16.67
CA LEU A 268 18.29 0.36 17.36
C LEU A 268 18.67 0.51 18.83
N TYR A 269 19.65 1.36 19.17
CA TYR A 269 20.00 1.64 20.57
C TYR A 269 18.81 2.15 21.40
N ASN A 270 17.90 2.91 20.77
CA ASN A 270 16.70 3.44 21.42
C ASN A 270 15.42 2.81 20.86
N TRP A 271 15.48 1.52 20.48
CA TRP A 271 14.40 0.85 19.75
C TRP A 271 13.05 0.96 20.48
N ASN A 272 13.07 0.87 21.81
CA ASN A 272 11.93 0.96 22.71
C ASN A 272 11.20 2.31 22.59
N TYR A 273 11.93 3.39 22.32
CA TYR A 273 11.37 4.71 22.04
C TYR A 273 10.76 4.78 20.64
N TYR A 274 11.44 4.22 19.63
CA TYR A 274 11.01 4.30 18.23
C TYR A 274 9.91 3.30 17.85
N CYS A 275 9.69 2.27 18.67
CA CYS A 275 8.59 1.33 18.52
C CYS A 275 7.33 1.74 19.29
N TYR A 276 7.39 2.74 20.20
CA TYR A 276 6.28 3.11 21.08
C TYR A 276 4.93 3.34 20.38
N LYS A 277 4.96 3.89 19.17
CA LYS A 277 3.76 4.19 18.36
C LYS A 277 3.28 3.02 17.49
N THR A 278 4.06 1.95 17.38
CA THR A 278 3.61 0.73 16.70
C THR A 278 2.58 0.02 17.57
N PRO A 279 1.40 -0.38 17.05
CA PRO A 279 0.29 -0.79 17.90
C PRO A 279 0.62 -1.97 18.83
N ILE A 280 1.31 -3.01 18.34
CA ILE A 280 1.71 -4.14 19.20
C ILE A 280 2.64 -3.71 20.35
N TRP A 281 3.58 -2.83 20.06
CA TRP A 281 4.54 -2.33 21.05
C TRP A 281 3.86 -1.37 22.03
N ASN A 282 2.92 -0.55 21.54
CA ASN A 282 2.13 0.33 22.38
C ASN A 282 1.31 -0.46 23.40
N GLN A 283 0.65 -1.53 22.96
CA GLN A 283 -0.10 -2.44 23.83
C GLN A 283 0.83 -3.08 24.89
N ARG A 284 1.97 -3.64 24.47
CA ARG A 284 2.96 -4.23 25.37
C ARG A 284 3.46 -3.23 26.41
N ILE A 285 3.85 -2.03 26.00
CA ILE A 285 4.39 -1.01 26.89
C ILE A 285 3.31 -0.52 27.87
N LYS A 286 2.09 -0.28 27.38
CA LYS A 286 0.96 0.15 28.23
C LYS A 286 0.52 -0.90 29.22
N HIS A 287 0.64 -2.19 28.91
CA HIS A 287 0.34 -3.28 29.84
C HIS A 287 1.15 -3.17 31.15
N TYR A 288 2.38 -2.67 31.08
CA TYR A 288 3.25 -2.40 32.23
C TYR A 288 3.22 -0.92 32.65
N ASN A 289 2.18 -0.17 32.27
CA ASN A 289 2.02 1.26 32.56
C ASN A 289 3.18 2.14 32.07
N GLY A 290 3.92 1.68 31.06
CA GLY A 290 5.01 2.43 30.45
C GLY A 290 4.50 3.58 29.60
N ARG A 291 5.23 4.69 29.62
CA ARG A 291 4.97 5.86 28.77
C ARG A 291 6.22 6.35 28.07
N GLN A 292 6.06 6.96 26.90
CA GLN A 292 7.16 7.56 26.17
C GLN A 292 7.72 8.78 26.94
N TYR A 293 9.03 8.85 27.06
CA TYR A 293 9.74 9.98 27.65
C TYR A 293 10.66 10.63 26.62
N SER A 294 10.12 11.62 25.91
CA SER A 294 10.77 12.25 24.76
C SER A 294 12.09 12.96 25.07
N LEU A 295 12.24 13.58 26.24
CA LEU A 295 13.47 14.29 26.62
C LEU A 295 14.70 13.38 26.66
N LYS A 296 14.54 12.13 27.08
CA LYS A 296 15.63 11.14 27.15
C LYS A 296 15.54 10.05 26.08
N LYS A 297 14.64 10.19 25.08
CA LYS A 297 14.37 9.17 24.06
C LYS A 297 14.25 7.75 24.63
N THR A 298 13.50 7.61 25.72
CA THR A 298 13.35 6.33 26.43
C THR A 298 11.90 6.13 26.89
N LEU A 299 11.66 5.06 27.64
CA LEU A 299 10.40 4.78 28.32
C LEU A 299 10.53 5.11 29.82
N LYS A 300 9.44 5.57 30.42
CA LYS A 300 9.30 5.75 31.87
C LYS A 300 8.24 4.80 32.40
N PHE A 301 8.61 3.99 33.38
CA PHE A 301 7.72 3.08 34.10
C PHE A 301 7.39 3.65 35.49
N PRO A 302 6.33 3.14 36.16
CA PRO A 302 5.96 3.60 37.50
C PRO A 302 7.01 3.26 38.57
N ASP A 303 7.59 2.07 38.47
CA ASP A 303 8.55 1.49 39.42
C ASP A 303 9.49 0.50 38.71
N ASP A 304 10.50 0.05 39.44
CA ASP A 304 11.52 -0.89 38.93
C ASP A 304 10.93 -2.28 38.64
N ASN A 305 9.90 -2.71 39.38
CA ASN A 305 9.26 -4.01 39.15
C ASN A 305 8.59 -4.07 37.76
N MET A 306 7.86 -3.00 37.38
CA MET A 306 7.22 -2.89 36.06
C MET A 306 8.24 -2.74 34.94
N TYR A 307 9.32 -1.99 35.20
CA TYR A 307 10.45 -1.87 34.29
C TYR A 307 11.06 -3.26 34.01
N GLU A 308 11.49 -3.97 35.06
CA GLU A 308 12.13 -5.29 34.93
C GLU A 308 11.20 -6.29 34.25
N SER A 309 9.92 -6.32 34.63
CA SER A 309 8.94 -7.24 34.04
C SER A 309 8.76 -7.02 32.54
N PHE A 310 8.77 -5.76 32.07
CA PHE A 310 8.70 -5.44 30.65
C PHE A 310 9.96 -5.90 29.90
N TYR A 311 11.14 -5.54 30.40
CA TYR A 311 12.41 -5.86 29.71
C TYR A 311 12.72 -7.36 29.75
N ASN A 312 12.38 -8.07 30.83
CA ASN A 312 12.51 -9.53 30.89
C ASN A 312 11.72 -10.24 29.79
N LYS A 313 10.56 -9.67 29.40
CA LYS A 313 9.68 -10.26 28.39
C LYS A 313 9.91 -9.75 26.97
N TYR A 314 10.50 -8.57 26.79
CA TYR A 314 10.54 -7.91 25.48
C TYR A 314 11.89 -7.28 25.10
N ASN A 315 12.94 -7.42 25.91
CA ASN A 315 14.26 -6.90 25.57
C ASN A 315 14.92 -7.77 24.49
N TYR A 316 14.73 -7.38 23.22
CA TYR A 316 15.28 -8.11 22.08
C TYR A 316 16.75 -7.80 21.78
N GLU A 317 17.35 -6.82 22.46
CA GLU A 317 18.77 -6.44 22.32
C GLU A 317 19.24 -6.30 20.86
N PRO A 318 18.59 -5.44 20.05
CA PRO A 318 18.85 -5.34 18.62
C PRO A 318 20.27 -4.89 18.25
N ASP A 319 20.92 -4.14 19.14
CA ASP A 319 22.28 -3.61 19.03
C ASP A 319 23.38 -4.63 19.41
N GLU A 320 23.04 -5.63 20.22
CA GLU A 320 23.94 -6.73 20.62
C GLU A 320 23.84 -7.95 19.68
N GLN A 321 22.93 -7.90 18.68
CA GLN A 321 22.81 -8.98 17.70
C GLN A 321 24.05 -9.08 16.80
N ASP A 322 24.29 -10.24 16.18
CA ASP A 322 25.32 -10.36 15.16
C ASP A 322 25.06 -9.43 13.95
N ILE A 323 26.15 -9.10 13.24
CA ILE A 323 26.15 -8.15 12.12
C ILE A 323 25.13 -8.54 11.04
N GLU A 324 24.95 -9.83 10.79
CA GLU A 324 23.98 -10.31 9.80
C GLU A 324 22.54 -9.94 10.21
N THR A 325 22.18 -10.24 11.46
CA THR A 325 20.85 -9.95 12.03
C THR A 325 20.57 -8.45 12.10
N GLN A 326 21.58 -7.63 12.39
CA GLN A 326 21.47 -6.18 12.35
C GLN A 326 21.25 -5.67 10.92
N LYS A 327 22.06 -6.14 9.96
CA LYS A 327 21.98 -5.71 8.56
C LYS A 327 20.64 -6.04 7.92
N LYS A 328 19.91 -7.07 8.37
CA LYS A 328 18.55 -7.35 7.86
C LYS A 328 17.61 -6.14 7.95
N SER A 329 17.72 -5.32 9.01
CA SER A 329 16.97 -4.06 9.13
C SER A 329 17.77 -2.81 8.72
N LEU A 330 19.11 -2.86 8.82
CA LEU A 330 19.98 -1.69 8.66
C LEU A 330 20.74 -1.62 7.34
N ILE A 331 20.47 -2.52 6.40
CA ILE A 331 21.12 -2.53 5.09
C ILE A 331 21.07 -1.14 4.44
N THR A 332 22.16 -0.75 3.77
CA THR A 332 22.23 0.52 3.05
C THR A 332 21.21 0.52 1.91
N ILE A 333 20.45 1.61 1.80
CA ILE A 333 19.46 1.82 0.72
C ILE A 333 19.83 3.15 0.07
N GLU A 334 20.41 3.07 -1.12
CA GLU A 334 20.78 4.24 -1.91
C GLU A 334 19.54 4.94 -2.45
N LYS A 335 19.51 6.28 -2.38
CA LYS A 335 18.43 7.05 -2.98
C LYS A 335 18.44 6.84 -4.50
N THR A 336 17.29 6.56 -5.07
CA THR A 336 17.12 6.35 -6.50
C THR A 336 15.83 6.99 -7.00
N ASN A 337 15.58 6.93 -8.30
CA ASN A 337 14.40 7.51 -8.92
C ASN A 337 13.32 6.43 -9.14
N ILE A 338 12.05 6.79 -8.95
CA ILE A 338 10.92 5.88 -9.20
C ILE A 338 10.93 5.30 -10.62
N LYS A 339 11.38 6.06 -11.62
CA LYS A 339 11.54 5.61 -13.00
C LYS A 339 12.44 4.38 -13.09
N TYR A 340 13.58 4.37 -12.40
CA TYR A 340 14.48 3.22 -12.42
C TYR A 340 13.85 1.99 -11.76
N TRP A 341 13.15 2.20 -10.65
CA TRP A 341 12.44 1.11 -9.98
C TRP A 341 11.34 0.52 -10.88
N LEU A 342 10.51 1.35 -11.52
CA LEU A 342 9.47 0.91 -12.45
C LEU A 342 10.06 0.22 -13.69
N SER A 343 11.12 0.78 -14.30
CA SER A 343 11.82 0.15 -15.44
C SER A 343 12.48 -1.18 -15.07
N SER A 344 12.78 -1.42 -13.79
CA SER A 344 13.29 -2.73 -13.33
C SER A 344 12.21 -3.81 -13.23
N ILE A 345 10.93 -3.44 -13.36
CA ILE A 345 9.77 -4.32 -13.19
C ILE A 345 8.95 -4.43 -14.48
N PHE A 346 8.83 -3.33 -15.22
CA PHE A 346 7.92 -3.21 -16.35
C PHE A 346 8.65 -2.68 -17.59
N ASP A 347 8.37 -3.31 -18.74
CA ASP A 347 9.02 -2.99 -20.02
C ASP A 347 8.55 -1.66 -20.65
N ASN A 348 7.43 -1.07 -20.18
CA ASN A 348 6.78 0.08 -20.82
C ASN A 348 6.90 1.38 -20.02
N SER A 349 7.37 2.44 -20.69
CA SER A 349 7.94 3.66 -20.07
C SER A 349 7.14 4.95 -20.25
N ILE A 350 5.96 4.91 -20.89
CA ILE A 350 5.27 6.11 -21.44
C ILE A 350 5.03 7.22 -20.40
N TYR A 351 4.98 6.88 -19.11
CA TYR A 351 4.59 7.79 -18.04
C TYR A 351 5.69 8.15 -17.05
N TYR A 352 6.89 7.57 -17.19
CA TYR A 352 7.89 7.68 -16.12
C TYR A 352 8.50 9.08 -16.04
N ASP A 353 8.57 9.80 -17.17
CA ASP A 353 9.19 11.13 -17.22
C ASP A 353 8.35 12.23 -16.58
N SER A 354 7.06 11.97 -16.33
CA SER A 354 6.15 12.91 -15.64
C SER A 354 5.99 12.60 -14.15
N LEU A 355 6.73 11.62 -13.63
CA LEU A 355 6.72 11.28 -12.22
C LEU A 355 7.74 12.12 -11.44
N PRO A 356 7.44 12.48 -10.18
CA PRO A 356 8.43 13.08 -9.31
C PRO A 356 9.54 12.07 -8.99
N ASP A 357 10.73 12.57 -8.66
CA ASP A 357 11.89 11.72 -8.33
C ASP A 357 11.62 10.81 -7.12
N THR A 358 10.85 11.30 -6.14
CA THR A 358 10.51 10.59 -4.90
C THR A 358 9.00 10.54 -4.68
N ILE A 359 8.49 9.37 -4.29
CA ILE A 359 7.06 9.14 -4.05
C ILE A 359 6.76 8.79 -2.58
N TYR A 360 5.66 9.33 -2.06
CA TYR A 360 5.04 8.87 -0.82
C TYR A 360 4.09 7.72 -1.14
N TYR A 361 4.51 6.49 -0.82
CA TYR A 361 3.69 5.31 -0.98
C TYR A 361 3.01 4.88 0.31
#